data_AF-A0A368GJP2-F1
#
_entry.id   AF-A0A368GJP2-F1
#
_cell.length_a   1.000
_cell.length_b   1.000
_cell.length_c   1.000
_cell.angle_alpha   90.00
_cell.angle_beta   90.00
_cell.angle_gamma   90.00
#
_symmetry.space_group_name_H-M   'P 1'
#
loop_
_entity.id
_entity.type
_entity.pdbx_description
1 polymer ?
#
loop_
_entity_poly.entity_id
_entity_poly.type
_entity_poly.pdbx_seq_one_letter_code
_entity_poly.pdbx_strand_id
1 'polypeptide(L)'
;MAVEFSADTSIEQLGDEMAKAMGERDPKTVKSIVQVCGVEKAIALFEEMRTVESQGGMMIDNGRRRRTPGGVFISLFKLDADIPGDVKKRLFDETKMEARKILRARKKGRSDFAQDVAKVNRQVSFAFQVLFQYICVLEEKQWLLVRSNPFFFHSAIKYNLNISS
;
A
#
# COMPACT_ATOMS: atom_id res chain seq x y z
N MET A 1 25.30 -21.61 4.70
CA MET A 1 25.75 -20.63 3.68
C MET A 1 27.21 -20.91 3.39
N ALA A 2 27.60 -20.99 2.12
CA ALA A 2 28.97 -21.33 1.67
C ALA A 2 29.56 -20.24 0.75
N VAL A 3 29.11 -18.99 0.92
CA VAL A 3 29.55 -17.86 0.12
C VAL A 3 30.72 -17.20 0.84
N GLU A 4 31.82 -17.00 0.13
CA GLU A 4 32.99 -16.23 0.58
C GLU A 4 33.03 -14.92 -0.20
N PHE A 5 33.30 -13.82 0.49
CA PHE A 5 33.36 -12.48 -0.11
C PHE A 5 34.81 -11.98 -0.07
N SER A 6 35.35 -11.54 -1.21
CA SER A 6 36.65 -10.85 -1.24
C SER A 6 36.49 -9.37 -0.92
N ALA A 7 37.53 -8.77 -0.31
CA ALA A 7 37.60 -7.33 -0.04
C ALA A 7 37.71 -6.47 -1.33
N ASP A 8 37.99 -7.10 -2.48
CA ASP A 8 38.13 -6.40 -3.76
C ASP A 8 36.79 -6.09 -4.45
N THR A 9 35.69 -6.64 -3.92
CA THR A 9 34.35 -6.45 -4.51
C THR A 9 33.84 -5.03 -4.26
N SER A 10 33.18 -4.44 -5.26
CA SER A 10 32.57 -3.11 -5.08
C SER A 10 31.48 -3.12 -4.01
N ILE A 11 31.32 -2.01 -3.28
CA ILE A 11 30.35 -1.85 -2.18
C ILE A 11 28.92 -2.23 -2.61
N GLU A 12 28.53 -1.82 -3.82
CA GLU A 12 27.19 -2.06 -4.35
C GLU A 12 26.95 -3.54 -4.66
N GLN A 13 27.93 -4.20 -5.31
CA GLN A 13 27.87 -5.63 -5.62
C GLN A 13 27.88 -6.46 -4.34
N LEU A 14 28.73 -6.10 -3.38
CA LEU A 14 28.82 -6.79 -2.09
C LEU A 14 27.48 -6.77 -1.36
N GLY A 15 26.81 -5.62 -1.33
CA GLY A 15 25.48 -5.51 -0.71
C GLY A 15 24.42 -6.37 -1.38
N ASP A 16 24.43 -6.50 -2.71
CA ASP A 16 23.52 -7.38 -3.45
C ASP A 16 23.80 -8.86 -3.18
N GLU A 17 25.07 -9.26 -3.21
CA GLU A 17 25.46 -10.66 -2.98
C GLU A 17 25.18 -11.09 -1.53
N MET A 18 25.46 -10.22 -0.55
CA MET A 18 25.10 -10.45 0.85
C MET A 18 23.60 -10.60 1.02
N ALA A 19 22.80 -9.68 0.47
CA ALA A 19 21.35 -9.76 0.55
C ALA A 19 20.81 -11.07 -0.06
N LYS A 20 21.35 -11.47 -1.22
CA LYS A 20 20.99 -12.72 -1.89
C LYS A 20 21.39 -13.94 -1.05
N ALA A 21 22.60 -13.94 -0.48
CA ALA A 21 23.07 -15.02 0.38
C ALA A 21 22.15 -15.22 1.59
N MET A 22 21.67 -14.11 2.17
CA MET A 22 20.77 -14.08 3.33
C MET A 22 19.31 -14.39 3.01
N GLY A 23 18.96 -14.48 1.73
CA GLY A 23 17.58 -14.69 1.28
C GLY A 23 16.68 -13.48 1.50
N GLU A 24 17.26 -12.27 1.58
CA GLU A 24 16.49 -11.04 1.74
C GLU A 24 15.84 -10.60 0.43
N ARG A 25 14.59 -10.10 0.51
CA ARG A 25 13.84 -9.66 -0.67
C ARG A 25 14.20 -8.26 -1.15
N ASP A 26 14.70 -7.42 -0.25
CA ASP A 26 15.06 -6.04 -0.55
C ASP A 26 16.53 -5.79 -0.18
N PRO A 27 17.45 -5.71 -1.17
CA PRO A 27 18.87 -5.48 -0.92
C PRO A 27 19.17 -4.07 -0.45
N LYS A 28 18.23 -3.11 -0.54
CA LYS A 28 18.48 -1.70 -0.21
C LYS A 28 18.99 -1.50 1.21
N THR A 29 18.40 -2.20 2.18
CA THR A 29 18.80 -2.07 3.59
C THR A 29 20.22 -2.58 3.79
N VAL A 30 20.55 -3.73 3.20
CA VAL A 30 21.87 -4.34 3.29
C VAL A 30 22.91 -3.45 2.62
N LYS A 31 22.66 -2.98 1.39
CA LYS A 31 23.51 -2.03 0.68
C LYS A 31 23.82 -0.78 1.49
N SER A 32 22.80 -0.19 2.10
CA SER A 32 22.96 1.04 2.88
C SER A 32 23.80 0.80 4.14
N ILE A 33 23.69 -0.39 4.76
CA ILE A 33 24.55 -0.80 5.87
C ILE A 33 26.00 -0.99 5.39
N VAL A 34 26.23 -1.72 4.29
CA VAL A 34 27.57 -1.95 3.72
C VAL A 34 28.24 -0.62 3.35
N GLN A 35 27.48 0.32 2.79
CA GLN A 35 27.99 1.65 2.43
C GLN A 35 28.43 2.48 3.65
N VAL A 36 27.77 2.30 4.79
CA VAL A 36 28.12 2.99 6.05
C VAL A 36 29.27 2.30 6.78
N CYS A 37 29.28 0.97 6.82
CA CYS A 37 30.31 0.19 7.51
C CYS A 37 31.63 0.14 6.74
N GLY A 38 31.57 0.15 5.42
CA GLY A 38 32.66 -0.25 4.54
C GLY A 38 32.70 -1.76 4.32
N VAL A 39 33.48 -2.17 3.31
CA VAL A 39 33.62 -3.56 2.84
C VAL A 39 34.12 -4.49 3.94
N GLU A 40 35.23 -4.14 4.59
CA GLU A 40 35.88 -4.99 5.60
C GLU A 40 34.96 -5.28 6.79
N LYS A 41 34.35 -4.24 7.36
CA LYS A 41 33.41 -4.40 8.49
C LYS A 41 32.14 -5.14 8.09
N ALA A 42 31.64 -4.92 6.88
CA ALA A 42 30.47 -5.65 6.40
C ALA A 42 30.73 -7.16 6.29
N ILE A 43 31.92 -7.55 5.81
CA ILE A 43 32.33 -8.96 5.73
C ILE A 43 32.46 -9.55 7.15
N ALA A 44 33.13 -8.84 8.07
CA ALA A 44 33.26 -9.28 9.45
C ALA A 44 31.89 -9.50 10.14
N LEU A 45 30.95 -8.56 9.96
CA LEU A 45 29.58 -8.68 10.45
C LEU A 45 28.82 -9.87 9.85
N PHE A 46 29.05 -10.15 8.57
CA PHE A 46 28.44 -11.30 7.91
C PHE A 46 28.98 -12.61 8.47
N GLU A 47 30.26 -12.68 8.79
CA GLU A 47 30.91 -13.85 9.35
C GLU A 47 30.51 -14.10 10.81
N GLU A 48 30.34 -13.03 11.59
CA GLU A 48 29.74 -13.09 12.93
C GLU A 48 28.29 -13.59 12.86
N MET A 49 27.48 -13.07 11.93
CA MET A 49 26.12 -13.55 11.68
C MET A 49 26.10 -15.05 11.35
N ARG A 50 27.03 -15.53 10.51
CA ARG A 50 27.17 -16.95 10.16
C ARG A 50 27.46 -17.81 11.39
N THR A 51 28.26 -17.29 12.32
CA THR A 51 28.59 -17.95 13.58
C THR A 51 27.37 -18.01 14.50
N VAL A 52 26.62 -16.92 14.63
CA VAL A 52 25.38 -16.89 15.42
C VAL A 52 24.33 -17.84 14.85
N GLU A 53 24.16 -17.86 13.52
CA GLU A 53 23.22 -18.78 12.85
C GLU A 53 23.62 -20.25 13.03
N SER A 54 24.92 -20.59 12.99
CA SER A 54 25.39 -21.97 13.20
C SER A 54 25.21 -22.45 14.64
N GLN A 55 25.26 -21.54 15.61
CA GLN A 55 24.99 -21.79 17.03
C GLN A 55 23.49 -21.92 17.36
N GLY A 56 22.61 -21.85 16.36
CA GLY A 56 21.15 -21.95 16.54
C GLY A 56 20.38 -20.66 16.29
N GLY A 57 21.07 -19.58 15.93
CA GLY A 57 20.49 -18.28 15.60
C GLY A 57 20.01 -17.49 16.82
N MET A 58 19.36 -16.36 16.55
CA MET A 58 18.83 -15.47 17.59
C MET A 58 17.31 -15.56 17.65
N MET A 59 16.73 -15.67 18.84
CA MET A 59 15.27 -15.56 19.02
C MET A 59 14.83 -14.10 18.95
N ILE A 60 13.58 -13.87 18.56
CA ILE A 60 12.97 -12.55 18.75
C ILE A 60 12.68 -12.34 20.22
N ASP A 61 12.70 -11.10 20.69
CA ASP A 61 12.45 -10.68 22.07
C ASP A 61 11.15 -11.27 22.65
N ASN A 62 10.18 -11.58 21.78
CA ASN A 62 8.91 -12.20 22.17
C ASN A 62 8.93 -13.74 22.24
N GLY A 63 10.07 -14.39 21.97
CA GLY A 63 10.28 -15.84 22.03
C GLY A 63 9.50 -16.67 21.02
N ARG A 64 8.69 -16.08 20.13
CA ARG A 64 7.75 -16.83 19.29
C ARG A 64 8.36 -17.44 18.05
N ARG A 65 9.46 -16.87 17.54
CA ARG A 65 10.12 -17.31 16.32
C ARG A 65 11.60 -16.99 16.35
N ARG A 66 12.37 -17.78 15.61
CA ARG A 66 13.76 -17.48 15.26
C ARG A 66 13.81 -16.26 14.34
N ARG A 67 14.81 -15.40 14.54
CA ARG A 67 15.17 -14.32 13.62
C ARG A 67 15.57 -14.94 12.28
N THR A 68 15.34 -14.20 11.20
CA THR A 68 15.94 -14.53 9.89
C THR A 68 17.42 -14.14 9.92
N PRO A 69 18.27 -14.72 9.05
CA PRO A 69 19.68 -14.33 8.95
C PRO A 69 19.85 -12.80 8.76
N GLY A 70 18.99 -12.19 7.92
CA GLY A 70 18.89 -10.72 7.79
C GLY A 70 18.55 -9.99 9.08
N GLY A 71 17.61 -10.53 9.84
CA GLY A 71 17.27 -9.99 11.15
C GLY A 71 18.40 -10.11 12.18
N VAL A 72 19.24 -11.15 12.09
CA VAL A 72 20.43 -11.32 12.95
C VAL A 72 21.49 -10.30 12.58
N PHE A 73 21.85 -10.18 11.30
CA PHE A 73 22.82 -9.20 10.81
C PHE A 73 22.47 -7.76 11.19
N ILE A 74 21.20 -7.35 11.02
CA ILE A 74 20.73 -6.03 11.44
C ILE A 74 20.83 -5.85 12.97
N SER A 75 20.70 -6.92 13.74
CA SER A 75 20.83 -6.87 15.19
C SER A 75 22.30 -6.72 15.61
N LEU A 76 23.23 -7.43 14.97
CA LEU A 76 24.67 -7.27 15.19
C LEU A 76 25.13 -5.85 14.86
N PHE A 77 24.75 -5.33 13.68
CA PHE A 77 25.02 -3.94 13.30
C PHE A 77 24.51 -2.92 14.33
N LYS A 78 23.39 -3.20 14.99
CA LYS A 78 22.86 -2.33 16.05
C LYS A 78 23.69 -2.40 17.32
N LEU A 79 24.24 -3.57 17.66
CA LEU A 79 25.04 -3.81 18.85
C LEU A 79 26.47 -3.26 18.73
N ASP A 80 27.04 -3.18 17.52
CA ASP A 80 28.42 -2.73 17.31
C ASP A 80 28.70 -1.34 17.87
N ALA A 81 29.63 -1.22 18.81
CA ALA A 81 30.02 0.06 19.38
C ALA A 81 30.83 0.93 18.39
N ASP A 82 31.46 0.31 17.40
CA ASP A 82 32.35 0.97 16.44
C ASP A 82 31.63 1.90 15.46
N ILE A 83 30.30 1.77 15.36
CA ILE A 83 29.49 2.54 14.41
C ILE A 83 28.74 3.60 15.22
N PRO A 84 28.97 4.90 14.94
CA PRO A 84 28.34 5.98 15.70
C PRO A 84 26.82 5.88 15.63
N GLY A 85 26.16 5.99 16.79
CA GLY A 85 24.71 5.85 16.92
C GLY A 85 23.92 6.82 16.04
N ASP A 86 24.47 8.00 15.76
CA ASP A 86 23.85 8.99 14.88
C ASP A 86 23.70 8.48 13.44
N VAL A 87 24.70 7.75 12.94
CA VAL A 87 24.66 7.21 11.58
C VAL A 87 23.67 6.06 11.50
N LYS A 88 23.63 5.19 12.51
CA LYS A 88 22.60 4.14 12.63
C LYS A 88 21.20 4.74 12.60
N LYS A 89 20.98 5.80 13.38
CA LYS A 89 19.69 6.48 13.49
C LYS A 89 19.27 7.09 12.15
N ARG A 90 20.17 7.77 11.44
CA ARG A 90 19.88 8.36 10.12
C ARG A 90 19.43 7.30 9.11
N LEU A 91 20.15 6.19 8.98
CA LEU A 91 19.79 5.08 8.09
C LEU A 91 18.37 4.54 8.33
N PHE A 92 18.05 4.25 9.60
CA PHE A 92 16.75 3.69 9.94
C PHE A 92 15.62 4.73 9.91
N ASP A 93 15.92 6.01 10.20
CA ASP A 93 14.95 7.10 10.12
C ASP A 93 14.58 7.40 8.66
N GLU A 94 15.53 7.40 7.73
CA GLU A 94 15.27 7.54 6.29
C GLU A 94 14.35 6.43 5.78
N THR A 95 14.68 5.18 6.11
CA THR A 95 13.87 4.01 5.74
C THR A 95 12.44 4.12 6.30
N LYS A 96 12.30 4.58 7.55
CA LYS A 96 11.01 4.77 8.22
C LYS A 96 10.21 5.92 7.61
N MET A 97 10.88 7.02 7.25
CA MET A 97 10.24 8.16 6.57
C MET A 97 9.71 7.74 5.21
N GLU A 98 10.47 6.97 4.44
CA GLU A 98 10.06 6.51 3.13
C GLU A 98 8.85 5.56 3.22
N ALA A 99 8.88 4.60 4.14
CA ALA A 99 7.74 3.75 4.43
C ALA A 99 6.49 4.56 4.83
N ARG A 100 6.65 5.62 5.64
CA ARG A 100 5.56 6.53 6.02
C ARG A 100 5.01 7.30 4.82
N LYS A 101 5.84 7.76 3.89
CA LYS A 101 5.39 8.44 2.67
C LYS A 101 4.57 7.49 1.80
N ILE A 102 5.02 6.27 1.59
CA ILE A 102 4.30 5.24 0.83
C ILE A 102 2.93 4.96 1.47
N LEU A 103 2.88 4.79 2.79
CA LEU A 103 1.62 4.57 3.51
C LEU A 103 0.67 5.77 3.42
N ARG A 104 1.19 7.01 3.52
CA ARG A 104 0.40 8.23 3.36
C ARG A 104 -0.16 8.35 1.95
N ALA A 105 0.65 8.09 0.93
CA ALA A 105 0.23 8.10 -0.47
C ALA A 105 -0.89 7.07 -0.73
N ARG A 106 -0.73 5.85 -0.20
CA ARG A 106 -1.77 4.80 -0.27
C ARG A 106 -3.08 5.22 0.43
N LYS A 107 -2.99 5.84 1.61
CA LYS A 107 -4.17 6.33 2.34
C LYS A 107 -4.86 7.46 1.58
N LYS A 108 -4.08 8.40 1.02
CA LYS A 108 -4.59 9.52 0.22
C LYS A 108 -5.31 9.04 -1.03
N GLY A 109 -4.71 8.13 -1.81
CA GLY A 109 -5.37 7.56 -2.98
C GLY A 109 -6.71 6.87 -2.66
N ARG A 110 -6.81 6.22 -1.49
CA ARG A 110 -8.07 5.63 -1.02
C ARG A 110 -9.10 6.68 -0.60
N SER A 111 -8.69 7.77 0.06
CA SER A 111 -9.60 8.86 0.41
C SER A 111 -10.08 9.64 -0.80
N ASP A 112 -9.20 9.87 -1.78
CA ASP A 112 -9.52 10.61 -3.00
C ASP A 112 -10.59 9.86 -3.81
N PHE A 113 -10.41 8.54 -4.02
CA PHE A 113 -11.44 7.71 -4.67
C PHE A 113 -12.79 7.72 -3.93
N ALA A 114 -12.78 7.64 -2.60
CA ALA A 114 -14.01 7.70 -1.80
C ALA A 114 -14.71 9.07 -1.92
N GLN A 115 -13.95 10.16 -2.01
CA GLN A 115 -14.49 11.50 -2.23
C GLN A 115 -15.08 11.65 -3.63
N ASP A 116 -14.41 11.12 -4.67
CA ASP A 116 -14.89 11.14 -6.04
C ASP A 116 -16.23 10.39 -6.19
N VAL A 117 -16.32 9.18 -5.62
CA VAL A 117 -17.58 8.41 -5.59
C VAL A 117 -18.68 9.16 -4.84
N ALA A 118 -18.36 9.78 -3.70
CA ALA A 118 -19.33 10.56 -2.93
C ALA A 118 -19.83 11.80 -3.70
N LYS A 119 -18.98 12.43 -4.52
CA LYS A 119 -19.34 13.57 -5.36
C LYS A 119 -20.30 13.17 -6.47
N VAL A 120 -20.00 12.06 -7.18
CA VAL A 120 -20.86 11.52 -8.23
C VAL A 120 -22.23 11.12 -7.65
N ASN A 121 -22.24 10.41 -6.51
CA ASN A 121 -23.49 10.00 -5.86
C ASN A 121 -24.37 11.21 -5.49
N ARG A 122 -23.75 12.30 -5.02
CA ARG A 122 -24.46 13.55 -4.71
C ARG A 122 -25.06 14.21 -5.96
N GLN A 123 -24.36 14.19 -7.08
CA GLN A 123 -24.87 14.72 -8.36
C GLN A 123 -26.03 13.88 -8.90
N VAL A 124 -25.90 12.55 -8.89
CA VAL A 124 -26.95 11.64 -9.34
C VAL A 124 -28.19 11.77 -8.44
N SER A 125 -28.00 11.84 -7.12
CA SER A 125 -29.10 12.07 -6.16
C SER A 125 -29.81 13.40 -6.42
N PHE A 126 -29.07 14.48 -6.67
CA PHE A 126 -29.67 15.78 -6.99
C PHE A 126 -30.44 15.75 -8.31
N ALA A 127 -29.87 15.16 -9.36
CA ALA A 127 -30.53 15.01 -10.65
C ALA A 127 -31.82 14.17 -10.54
N PHE A 128 -31.78 13.09 -9.75
CA PHE A 128 -32.95 12.26 -9.48
C PHE A 128 -34.04 13.03 -8.73
N GLN A 129 -33.67 13.85 -7.74
CA GLN A 129 -34.63 14.65 -6.98
C GLN A 129 -35.29 15.74 -7.84
N VAL A 130 -34.53 16.37 -8.75
CA VAL A 130 -35.08 17.33 -9.72
C VAL A 130 -36.01 16.64 -10.72
N LEU A 131 -35.62 15.47 -11.25
CA LEU A 131 -36.47 14.67 -12.14
C LEU A 131 -37.75 14.23 -11.46
N PHE A 132 -37.68 13.77 -10.20
CA PHE A 132 -38.84 13.39 -9.41
C PHE A 132 -39.79 14.57 -9.22
N GLN A 133 -39.26 15.76 -8.86
CA GLN A 133 -40.08 16.96 -8.75
C GLN A 133 -40.74 17.34 -10.09
N TYR A 134 -40.02 17.20 -11.21
CA TYR A 134 -40.55 17.54 -12.53
C TYR A 134 -41.63 16.55 -13.00
N ILE A 135 -41.45 15.26 -12.72
CA ILE A 135 -42.46 14.22 -12.99
C ILE A 135 -43.72 14.49 -12.16
N CYS A 136 -43.58 14.78 -10.86
CA CYS A 136 -44.73 15.15 -10.01
C CYS A 136 -45.49 16.38 -10.55
N VAL A 137 -44.77 17.40 -11.03
CA VAL A 137 -45.38 18.61 -11.60
C VAL A 137 -46.03 18.33 -12.97
N LEU A 138 -45.49 17.42 -13.77
CA LEU A 138 -46.07 17.01 -15.06
C LEU A 138 -47.35 16.18 -14.88
N GLU A 139 -47.42 15.34 -13.85
CA GLU A 139 -48.64 14.61 -13.48
C GLU A 139 -49.79 15.56 -13.07
N GLU A 140 -49.48 16.66 -12.37
CA GLU A 140 -50.48 17.70 -12.06
C GLU A 140 -50.98 18.46 -13.31
N LYS A 141 -50.15 18.64 -14.33
CA LYS A 141 -50.55 19.35 -15.57
C LYS A 141 -51.28 18.48 -16.59
N GLN A 142 -51.07 17.16 -16.59
CA GLN A 142 -51.91 16.24 -17.37
C GLN A 142 -53.36 16.20 -16.86
N TRP A 143 -53.58 16.38 -15.55
CA TRP A 143 -54.93 16.48 -14.97
C TRP A 143 -55.69 17.77 -15.32
N LEU A 144 -54.99 18.88 -15.61
CA LEU A 144 -55.61 20.17 -15.96
C LEU A 144 -55.99 20.29 -17.45
N LEU A 145 -55.26 19.63 -18.36
CA LEU A 145 -55.66 19.60 -19.78
C LEU A 145 -56.82 18.63 -20.06
N VAL A 146 -56.96 17.59 -19.24
CA VAL A 146 -58.12 16.66 -19.28
C VAL A 146 -59.42 17.31 -18.76
N ARG A 147 -59.31 18.40 -18.00
CA ARG A 147 -60.47 19.09 -17.39
C ARG A 147 -61.09 20.19 -18.25
N SER A 148 -60.52 20.49 -19.41
CA SER A 148 -60.90 21.66 -20.22
C SER A 148 -61.58 21.33 -21.57
N ASN A 149 -61.85 20.05 -21.89
CA ASN A 149 -62.65 19.69 -23.06
C ASN A 149 -63.46 18.38 -22.82
N PRO A 150 -64.78 18.42 -22.63
CA PRO A 150 -65.59 17.26 -22.24
C PRO A 150 -66.09 16.41 -23.42
N PHE A 151 -65.39 16.37 -24.56
CA PHE A 151 -65.90 15.66 -25.76
C PHE A 151 -65.02 14.54 -26.35
N PHE A 152 -63.88 14.20 -25.73
CA PHE A 152 -63.02 13.11 -26.21
C PHE A 152 -62.70 12.10 -25.11
N PHE A 153 -63.72 11.63 -24.40
CA PHE A 153 -63.56 10.63 -23.33
C PHE A 153 -64.11 9.24 -23.66
N HIS A 154 -64.13 8.83 -24.93
CA HIS A 154 -64.61 7.50 -25.29
C HIS A 154 -63.80 6.68 -26.32
N SER A 155 -62.57 7.07 -26.67
CA SER A 155 -61.81 6.26 -27.66
C SER A 155 -60.32 6.00 -27.36
N ALA A 156 -59.88 6.07 -26.11
CA ALA A 156 -58.48 5.74 -25.77
C ALA A 156 -58.32 4.65 -24.70
N ILE A 157 -59.40 4.03 -24.21
CA ILE A 157 -59.33 2.83 -23.33
C ILE A 157 -59.57 1.56 -24.16
N LYS A 158 -58.92 1.45 -25.33
CA LYS A 158 -58.91 0.18 -26.11
C LYS A 158 -57.56 -0.20 -26.71
N TYR A 159 -56.49 0.58 -26.51
CA TYR A 159 -55.16 0.24 -27.04
C TYR A 159 -54.08 0.30 -25.97
N ASN A 160 -54.22 -0.44 -24.88
CA ASN A 160 -53.04 -0.93 -24.15
C ASN A 160 -53.33 -2.17 -23.28
N LEU A 161 -54.12 -3.10 -23.83
CA LEU A 161 -54.18 -4.49 -23.40
C LEU A 161 -53.74 -5.35 -24.58
N ASN A 162 -52.50 -5.16 -25.00
CA ASN A 162 -51.75 -6.16 -25.78
C ASN A 162 -50.29 -5.72 -25.83
N ILE A 163 -49.47 -6.31 -24.97
CA ILE A 163 -48.17 -6.94 -25.26
C ILE A 163 -47.64 -7.40 -23.89
N SER A 164 -48.14 -8.55 -23.44
CA SER A 164 -47.46 -9.44 -22.49
C SER A 164 -48.05 -10.84 -22.65
N SER A 165 -47.53 -11.55 -23.64
CA SER A 165 -47.31 -13.00 -23.66
C SER A 165 -46.23 -13.29 -24.69
#